data_AF-A0A2I1GU49-F1
#
_entry.id   AF-A0A2I1GU49-F1
#
_cell.length_a   1.000
_cell.length_b   1.000
_cell.length_c   1.000
_cell.angle_alpha   90.00
_cell.angle_beta   90.00
_cell.angle_gamma   90.00
#
_symmetry.space_group_name_H-M   'P 1'
#
loop_
_entity.id
_entity.type
_entity.pdbx_description
1 polymer ?
#
loop_
_entity_poly.entity_id
_entity_poly.type
_entity_poly.pdbx_seq_one_letter_code
_entity_poly.pdbx_strand_id
1 'polypeptide(L)'
;METSEIVTDEFLNKENKENQYEELPKPFDFPPLINNGFDLERRGSNDSNFSLRPSYKQKFKPSIARTLIQQILNQRLNNALYDKDQAPGWAHEISHEIKQKLIDLELTRYKYIVNVTIMENKCAGARIQCTCAWDMDTDNVAHETFKNDSIVCTIMAFGVCFY
;
A
#
# COMPACT_ATOMS: atom_id res chain seq x y z
N MET A 1 17.27 -54.87 78.00
CA MET A 1 18.70 -55.17 78.17
C MET A 1 19.34 -54.90 76.83
N GLU A 2 19.86 -53.69 76.64
CA GLU A 2 21.30 -53.34 76.80
C GLU A 2 22.04 -53.78 75.53
N THR A 3 22.76 -52.97 74.75
CA THR A 3 23.76 -51.91 74.99
C THR A 3 24.04 -51.20 73.63
N SER A 4 24.16 -49.86 73.51
CA SER A 4 25.42 -49.04 73.46
C SER A 4 26.53 -49.61 72.56
N GLU A 5 27.39 -48.91 71.80
CA GLU A 5 27.72 -47.50 71.50
C GLU A 5 28.85 -47.56 70.42
N ILE A 6 28.88 -46.59 69.49
CA ILE A 6 30.03 -45.80 68.93
C ILE A 6 31.32 -46.52 68.43
N VAL A 7 31.83 -46.14 67.23
CA VAL A 7 33.20 -45.59 66.95
C VAL A 7 33.66 -45.78 65.47
N THR A 8 33.77 -44.61 64.80
CA THR A 8 34.71 -44.05 63.77
C THR A 8 35.34 -44.83 62.62
N ASP A 9 35.27 -44.17 61.46
CA ASP A 9 36.30 -43.83 60.47
C ASP A 9 37.33 -44.85 59.99
N GLU A 10 37.14 -45.22 58.72
CA GLU A 10 38.08 -45.55 57.64
C GLU A 10 37.19 -46.40 56.73
N PHE A 11 36.76 -45.97 55.56
CA PHE A 11 37.58 -45.89 54.37
C PHE A 11 36.87 -44.93 53.41
N LEU A 12 37.29 -43.66 53.48
CA LEU A 12 37.26 -42.81 52.32
C LEU A 12 38.09 -43.52 51.24
N ASN A 13 37.50 -43.65 50.05
CA ASN A 13 38.19 -43.98 48.80
C ASN A 13 38.47 -45.48 48.53
N LYS A 14 37.50 -46.13 47.90
CA LYS A 14 37.75 -47.06 46.78
C LYS A 14 36.48 -47.18 45.93
N GLU A 15 36.39 -46.21 45.03
CA GLU A 15 36.00 -46.37 43.63
C GLU A 15 35.55 -47.77 43.16
N ASN A 16 34.41 -47.72 42.46
CA ASN A 16 34.23 -48.30 41.14
C ASN A 16 34.21 -49.83 41.04
N LYS A 17 33.00 -50.40 40.92
CA LYS A 17 32.40 -50.79 39.63
C LYS A 17 31.13 -51.64 39.84
N GLU A 18 30.30 -51.64 38.80
CA GLU A 18 29.10 -52.45 38.58
C GLU A 18 27.84 -51.90 39.28
N ASN A 19 26.86 -51.31 38.59
CA ASN A 19 26.22 -51.86 37.40
C ASN A 19 25.67 -50.77 36.47
N GLN A 20 25.92 -50.98 35.17
CA GLN A 20 25.23 -50.32 34.06
C GLN A 20 23.78 -50.81 34.03
N TYR A 21 22.84 -49.90 34.22
CA TYR A 21 21.57 -49.91 33.50
C TYR A 21 21.35 -48.48 33.02
N GLU A 22 21.19 -48.36 31.71
CA GLU A 22 21.06 -47.12 30.96
C GLU A 22 20.07 -46.16 31.65
N GLU A 23 20.56 -44.98 32.05
CA GLU A 23 19.64 -43.87 32.31
C GLU A 23 18.90 -43.58 31.00
N LEU A 24 17.59 -43.84 31.02
CA LEU A 24 16.67 -43.33 30.01
C LEU A 24 16.99 -41.85 29.79
N PRO A 25 17.11 -41.39 28.53
CA PRO A 25 17.38 -39.99 28.27
C PRO A 25 16.34 -39.20 29.04
N LYS A 26 16.80 -38.20 29.82
CA LYS A 26 15.92 -37.19 30.42
C LYS A 26 14.87 -36.85 29.36
N PRO A 27 13.57 -36.78 29.73
CA PRO A 27 12.54 -36.43 28.76
C PRO A 27 13.08 -35.22 28.03
N PHE A 28 13.21 -35.36 26.71
CA PHE A 28 13.79 -34.35 25.85
C PHE A 28 13.12 -33.04 26.28
N ASP A 29 13.90 -32.11 26.84
CA ASP A 29 13.37 -30.79 27.16
C ASP A 29 12.87 -30.28 25.82
N PHE A 30 11.56 -30.36 25.59
CA PHE A 30 10.98 -29.84 24.38
C PHE A 30 11.40 -28.38 24.38
N PRO A 31 12.22 -27.91 23.42
CA PRO A 31 12.33 -26.48 23.22
C PRO A 31 10.88 -26.02 23.13
N PRO A 32 10.49 -25.02 23.95
CA PRO A 32 9.11 -24.57 24.03
C PRO A 32 8.64 -24.47 22.60
N LEU A 33 7.55 -25.19 22.29
CA LEU A 33 7.10 -25.33 20.90
C LEU A 33 7.20 -23.94 20.33
N ILE A 34 8.00 -23.81 19.27
CA ILE A 34 8.05 -22.61 18.47
C ILE A 34 6.58 -22.35 18.25
N ASN A 35 6.07 -21.34 18.96
CA ASN A 35 4.76 -20.86 18.70
C ASN A 35 4.98 -20.36 17.28
N ASN A 36 4.57 -21.17 16.31
CA ASN A 36 4.19 -20.69 14.99
C ASN A 36 2.92 -19.81 15.14
N GLY A 37 2.83 -19.05 16.24
CA GLY A 37 2.43 -17.67 16.16
C GLY A 37 3.32 -17.10 15.07
N PHE A 38 2.67 -16.83 13.95
CA PHE A 38 3.19 -15.97 12.93
C PHE A 38 3.53 -14.66 13.66
N ASP A 39 4.75 -14.56 14.17
CA ASP A 39 5.29 -13.35 14.76
C ASP A 39 5.38 -12.38 13.59
N LEU A 40 4.29 -11.67 13.33
CA LEU A 40 4.40 -10.33 12.79
C LEU A 40 5.30 -9.63 13.78
N GLU A 41 6.60 -9.55 13.46
CA GLU A 41 7.44 -8.49 13.98
C GLU A 41 6.69 -7.20 13.71
N ARG A 42 5.93 -6.75 14.71
CA ARG A 42 5.38 -5.41 14.74
C ARG A 42 6.62 -4.57 14.94
N ARG A 43 7.26 -4.18 13.82
CA ARG A 43 8.33 -3.17 13.77
C ARG A 43 7.89 -2.09 14.74
N GLY A 44 8.62 -1.96 15.85
CA GLY A 44 8.40 -0.90 16.81
C GLY A 44 8.66 0.41 16.09
N SER A 45 7.60 1.02 15.55
CA SER A 45 7.67 2.37 15.04
C SER A 45 7.71 3.28 16.26
N ASN A 46 8.88 3.84 16.54
CA ASN A 46 9.04 4.96 17.48
C ASN A 46 8.41 6.27 16.95
N ASP A 47 7.55 6.21 15.94
CA ASP A 47 6.82 7.34 15.40
C ASP A 47 5.50 7.49 16.16
N SER A 48 5.48 8.35 17.17
CA SER A 48 4.27 8.79 17.88
C SER A 48 3.27 9.59 17.00
N ASN A 49 3.37 9.46 15.68
CA ASN A 49 2.56 10.17 14.68
C ASN A 49 2.11 9.26 13.52
N PHE A 50 1.84 7.98 13.79
CA PHE A 50 1.18 7.12 12.80
C PHE A 50 -0.31 7.50 12.66
N SER A 51 -0.61 8.48 11.82
CA SER A 51 -1.98 8.85 11.48
C SER A 51 -2.42 8.11 10.21
N LEU A 52 -3.30 7.13 10.39
CA LEU A 52 -3.95 6.40 9.30
C LEU A 52 -4.59 7.36 8.28
N ARG A 53 -5.18 8.46 8.76
CA ARG A 53 -5.77 9.49 7.91
C ARG A 53 -4.77 10.60 7.60
N PRO A 54 -4.63 11.04 6.33
CA PRO A 54 -3.84 12.22 6.01
C PRO A 54 -4.51 13.46 6.61
N SER A 55 -3.69 14.43 7.01
CA SER A 55 -4.18 15.73 7.48
C SER A 55 -4.99 16.44 6.39
N TYR A 56 -5.96 17.29 6.77
CA TYR A 56 -6.83 17.99 5.81
C TYR A 56 -6.05 18.75 4.72
N LYS A 57 -4.88 19.30 5.06
CA LYS A 57 -4.02 20.01 4.09
C LYS A 57 -3.43 19.08 3.03
N GLN A 58 -3.21 17.81 3.37
CA GLN A 58 -2.63 16.79 2.51
C GLN A 58 -3.69 15.96 1.76
N LYS A 59 -4.97 16.30 1.90
CA LYS A 59 -6.05 15.61 1.17
C LYS A 59 -6.10 16.05 -0.28
N PHE A 60 -6.35 15.08 -1.16
CA PHE A 60 -6.57 15.34 -2.58
C PHE A 60 -7.86 16.15 -2.79
N LYS A 61 -7.73 17.33 -3.40
CA LYS A 61 -8.84 18.25 -3.68
C LYS A 61 -9.26 18.14 -5.14
N PRO A 62 -10.45 17.59 -5.44
CA PRO A 62 -10.88 17.37 -6.82
C PRO A 62 -11.04 18.69 -7.57
N SER A 63 -11.42 19.80 -6.91
CA SER A 63 -11.58 21.12 -7.53
C SER A 63 -10.28 21.66 -8.14
N ILE A 64 -9.14 21.40 -7.49
CA ILE A 64 -7.83 21.83 -7.99
C ILE A 64 -7.47 21.00 -9.23
N ALA A 65 -7.61 19.68 -9.13
CA ALA A 65 -7.38 18.79 -10.27
C ALA A 65 -8.28 19.11 -11.47
N ARG A 66 -9.57 19.39 -11.22
CA ARG A 66 -10.55 19.82 -12.23
C ARG A 66 -10.07 21.04 -13.01
N THR A 67 -9.61 22.07 -12.30
CA THR A 67 -9.12 23.31 -12.90
C THR A 67 -7.88 23.06 -13.74
N LEU A 68 -6.91 22.29 -13.23
CA LEU A 68 -5.70 21.91 -13.95
C LEU A 68 -6.02 21.15 -15.24
N ILE A 69 -6.93 20.18 -15.16
CA ILE A 69 -7.37 19.38 -16.32
C ILE A 69 -8.02 20.27 -17.37
N GLN A 70 -8.91 21.18 -16.97
CA GLN A 70 -9.54 22.14 -17.90
C GLN A 70 -8.51 23.03 -18.60
N GLN A 71 -7.50 23.52 -17.88
CA GLN A 71 -6.44 24.35 -18.47
C GLN A 71 -5.64 23.59 -19.53
N ILE A 72 -5.21 22.37 -19.23
CA ILE A 72 -4.44 21.52 -20.16
C ILE A 72 -5.29 21.17 -21.40
N LEU A 73 -6.56 20.80 -21.19
CA LEU A 73 -7.49 20.48 -22.29
C LEU A 73 -7.68 21.67 -23.23
N ASN A 74 -7.92 22.87 -22.69
CA ASN A 74 -8.08 24.08 -23.49
C ASN A 74 -6.77 24.45 -24.22
N GLN A 75 -5.61 24.29 -23.59
CA GLN A 75 -4.33 24.60 -24.24
C GLN A 75 -4.03 23.66 -25.42
N ARG A 76 -4.36 22.37 -25.31
CA ARG A 76 -4.02 21.37 -26.32
C ARG A 76 -5.08 21.18 -27.40
N LEU A 77 -6.37 21.16 -27.01
CA LEU A 77 -7.45 20.68 -27.88
C LEU A 77 -8.36 21.79 -28.42
N ASN A 78 -8.23 23.04 -27.96
CA ASN A 78 -9.10 24.13 -28.41
C ASN A 78 -9.04 24.41 -29.92
N ASN A 79 -7.85 24.28 -30.51
CA ASN A 79 -7.65 24.53 -31.94
C ASN A 79 -7.33 23.24 -32.74
N ALA A 80 -7.45 22.07 -32.11
CA ALA A 80 -7.13 20.80 -32.74
C ALA A 80 -8.34 20.23 -33.49
N LEU A 81 -8.11 19.73 -34.70
CA LEU A 81 -9.09 18.94 -35.47
C LEU A 81 -8.84 17.45 -35.21
N TYR A 82 -9.90 16.64 -35.20
CA TYR A 82 -9.75 15.22 -34.93
C TYR A 82 -8.96 14.53 -36.04
N ASP A 83 -7.86 13.89 -35.66
CA ASP A 83 -7.09 12.99 -36.51
C ASP A 83 -6.89 11.66 -35.79
N LYS A 84 -7.23 10.57 -36.47
CA LYS A 84 -7.17 9.21 -35.93
C LYS A 84 -5.73 8.80 -35.59
N ASP A 85 -4.76 9.25 -36.38
CA ASP A 85 -3.36 8.85 -36.21
C ASP A 85 -2.68 9.63 -35.07
N GLN A 86 -3.11 10.87 -34.83
CA GLN A 86 -2.57 11.74 -33.78
C GLN A 86 -3.30 11.60 -32.43
N ALA A 87 -4.57 11.20 -32.44
CA ALA A 87 -5.38 11.01 -31.23
C ALA A 87 -4.69 10.19 -30.12
N PRO A 88 -4.06 9.02 -30.37
CA PRO A 88 -3.37 8.27 -29.31
C PRO A 88 -2.16 9.02 -28.74
N GLY A 89 -1.44 9.78 -29.59
CA GLY A 89 -0.33 10.63 -29.16
C GLY A 89 -0.80 11.73 -28.21
N TRP A 90 -1.85 12.45 -28.58
CA TRP A 90 -2.45 13.48 -27.73
C TRP A 90 -2.96 12.91 -26.40
N ALA A 91 -3.62 11.75 -26.42
CA ALA A 91 -4.09 11.10 -25.21
C ALA A 91 -2.93 10.78 -24.25
N HIS A 92 -1.82 10.24 -24.78
CA HIS A 92 -0.64 9.94 -24.00
C HIS A 92 -0.01 11.22 -23.42
N GLU A 93 0.21 12.24 -24.25
CA GLU A 93 0.79 13.52 -23.81
C GLU A 93 -0.06 14.20 -22.73
N ILE A 94 -1.38 14.29 -22.94
CA ILE A 94 -2.31 14.90 -21.98
C ILE A 94 -2.32 14.09 -20.67
N SER A 95 -2.35 12.76 -20.74
CA SER A 95 -2.31 11.91 -19.55
C SER A 95 -1.03 12.10 -18.74
N HIS A 96 0.10 12.23 -19.43
CA HIS A 96 1.40 12.45 -18.81
C HIS A 96 1.46 13.84 -18.16
N GLU A 97 1.05 14.88 -18.88
CA GLU A 97 1.05 16.26 -18.39
C GLU A 97 0.18 16.43 -17.14
N ILE A 98 -1.04 15.88 -17.16
CA ILE A 98 -1.94 15.90 -15.99
C ILE A 98 -1.30 15.15 -14.82
N LYS A 99 -0.72 13.97 -15.07
CA LYS A 99 -0.07 13.20 -14.02
C LYS A 99 1.10 13.97 -13.38
N GLN A 100 1.92 14.65 -14.18
CA GLN A 100 3.01 15.47 -13.65
C GLN A 100 2.48 16.62 -12.79
N LYS A 101 1.47 17.35 -13.27
CA LYS A 101 0.83 18.43 -12.48
C LYS A 101 0.22 17.94 -11.17
N LEU A 102 -0.27 16.71 -11.12
CA LEU A 102 -0.78 16.10 -9.89
C LEU A 102 0.34 15.71 -8.92
N ILE A 103 1.49 15.26 -9.44
CA ILE A 103 2.68 14.96 -8.64
C ILE A 103 3.26 16.25 -8.05
N ASP A 104 3.25 17.35 -8.82
CA ASP A 104 3.70 18.69 -8.39
C ASP A 104 2.91 19.26 -7.19
N LEU A 105 1.74 18.69 -6.85
CA LEU A 105 0.99 19.06 -5.64
C LEU A 105 1.63 18.52 -4.34
N GLU A 106 2.72 17.76 -4.44
CA GLU A 106 3.54 17.26 -3.32
C GLU A 106 2.77 16.46 -2.26
N LEU A 107 1.70 15.75 -2.68
CA LEU A 107 0.96 14.85 -1.78
C LEU A 107 1.70 13.51 -1.66
N THR A 108 2.57 13.39 -0.65
CA THR A 108 3.50 12.25 -0.46
C THR A 108 2.83 10.87 -0.35
N ARG A 109 1.57 10.81 0.09
CA ARG A 109 0.84 9.55 0.34
C ARG A 109 -0.10 9.11 -0.78
N TYR A 110 -0.13 9.82 -1.89
CA TYR A 110 -1.10 9.58 -2.95
C TYR A 110 -0.48 8.95 -4.19
N LYS A 111 -1.20 7.99 -4.77
CA LYS A 111 -0.95 7.47 -6.11
C LYS A 111 -2.01 8.01 -7.06
N TYR A 112 -1.56 8.46 -8.22
CA TYR A 112 -2.42 9.06 -9.24
C TYR A 112 -2.59 8.13 -10.44
N ILE A 113 -3.84 7.98 -10.86
CA ILE A 113 -4.22 7.28 -12.08
C ILE A 113 -4.99 8.27 -12.94
N VAL A 114 -4.60 8.42 -14.21
CA VAL A 114 -5.27 9.31 -15.15
C VAL A 114 -5.72 8.48 -16.33
N ASN A 115 -7.03 8.50 -16.61
CA ASN A 115 -7.62 7.91 -17.79
C ASN A 115 -8.07 9.03 -18.74
N VAL A 116 -7.61 8.99 -19.97
CA VAL A 116 -7.97 9.95 -21.02
C VAL A 116 -8.67 9.21 -22.14
N THR A 117 -9.84 9.71 -22.56
CA THR A 117 -10.63 9.14 -23.65
C THR A 117 -10.95 10.23 -24.65
N ILE A 118 -10.34 10.13 -25.83
CA ILE A 118 -10.57 11.03 -26.96
C ILE A 118 -11.48 10.32 -27.96
N MET A 119 -12.50 11.03 -28.42
CA MET A 119 -13.50 10.55 -29.36
C MET A 119 -13.76 11.61 -30.43
N GLU A 120 -14.15 11.16 -31.61
CA GLU A 120 -14.61 12.04 -32.67
C GLU A 120 -16.03 12.53 -32.38
N ASN A 121 -16.27 13.84 -32.50
CA ASN A 121 -17.59 14.43 -32.35
C ASN A 121 -18.38 14.30 -33.66
N LYS A 122 -19.03 13.15 -33.85
CA LYS A 122 -19.91 12.87 -35.00
C LYS A 122 -21.40 12.91 -34.64
N CYS A 123 -21.78 13.71 -33.63
CA CYS A 123 -23.13 13.70 -33.05
C CYS A 123 -23.60 12.30 -32.61
N ALA A 124 -22.64 11.42 -32.28
CA ALA A 124 -22.91 10.09 -31.76
C ALA A 124 -23.15 10.16 -30.25
N GLY A 125 -24.11 9.37 -29.76
CA GLY A 125 -24.31 9.21 -28.32
C GLY A 125 -23.23 8.31 -27.73
N ALA A 126 -22.50 8.81 -26.72
CA ALA A 126 -21.53 8.03 -25.96
C ALA A 126 -21.79 8.20 -24.46
N ARG A 127 -21.62 7.11 -23.70
CA ARG A 127 -21.75 7.10 -22.23
C ARG A 127 -20.49 6.48 -21.64
N ILE A 128 -19.82 7.24 -20.76
CA ILE A 128 -18.67 6.79 -20.00
C ILE A 128 -19.11 6.67 -18.54
N GLN A 129 -18.79 5.53 -17.91
CA GLN A 129 -19.04 5.29 -16.49
C GLN A 129 -17.82 4.68 -15.85
N CYS A 130 -17.55 5.07 -14.61
CA CYS A 130 -16.58 4.43 -13.74
C CYS A 130 -17.26 4.03 -12.43
N THR A 131 -16.95 2.84 -11.95
CA THR A 131 -17.37 2.36 -10.63
C THR A 131 -16.12 2.19 -9.79
N CYS A 132 -16.08 2.80 -8.61
CA CYS A 132 -14.93 2.80 -7.73
C CYS A 132 -15.33 2.24 -6.36
N ALA A 133 -14.48 1.39 -5.80
CA ALA A 133 -14.58 0.89 -4.43
C ALA A 133 -13.34 1.34 -3.67
N TRP A 134 -13.50 2.36 -2.83
CA TRP A 134 -12.40 3.06 -2.17
C TRP A 134 -12.88 3.80 -0.93
N ASP A 135 -11.96 4.41 -0.17
CA ASP A 135 -12.31 5.09 1.06
C ASP A 135 -12.84 6.52 0.79
N MET A 136 -14.06 6.83 1.26
CA MET A 136 -14.72 8.11 0.99
C MET A 136 -13.98 9.31 1.57
N ASP A 137 -13.19 9.12 2.63
CA ASP A 137 -12.57 10.22 3.37
C ASP A 137 -11.23 10.66 2.79
N THR A 138 -10.54 9.72 2.11
CA THR A 138 -9.17 9.90 1.65
C THR A 138 -9.05 9.92 0.14
N ASP A 139 -9.82 9.07 -0.54
CA ASP A 139 -9.71 8.85 -1.98
C ASP A 139 -10.72 9.73 -2.70
N ASN A 140 -10.33 10.28 -3.86
CA ASN A 140 -11.25 11.13 -4.62
C ASN A 140 -11.01 11.05 -6.12
N VAL A 141 -12.05 11.37 -6.89
CA VAL A 141 -12.04 11.42 -8.35
C VAL A 141 -12.30 12.86 -8.80
N ALA A 142 -11.53 13.32 -9.78
CA ALA A 142 -11.86 14.48 -10.58
C ALA A 142 -12.14 14.00 -12.01
N HIS A 143 -13.25 14.44 -12.58
CA HIS A 143 -13.57 14.15 -13.97
C HIS A 143 -13.92 15.45 -14.68
N GLU A 144 -13.52 15.54 -15.95
CA GLU A 144 -13.80 16.69 -16.79
C GLU A 144 -14.05 16.26 -18.24
N THR A 145 -14.96 16.96 -18.89
CA THR A 145 -15.31 16.73 -20.28
C THR A 145 -15.09 18.02 -21.06
N PHE A 146 -14.22 17.94 -22.06
CA PHE A 146 -14.00 18.98 -23.04
C PHE A 146 -14.68 18.60 -24.36
N LYS A 147 -15.33 19.57 -24.99
CA LYS A 147 -16.03 19.40 -26.26
C LYS A 147 -15.64 20.51 -27.21
N ASN A 148 -15.20 20.11 -28.40
CA ASN A 148 -14.99 20.94 -29.56
C ASN A 148 -15.92 20.48 -30.70
N ASP A 149 -15.93 21.18 -31.81
CA ASP A 149 -16.74 20.87 -32.99
C ASP A 149 -16.42 19.47 -33.54
N SER A 150 -15.14 19.08 -33.55
CA SER A 150 -14.70 17.78 -34.08
C SER A 150 -14.29 16.76 -33.03
N ILE A 151 -14.02 17.16 -31.78
CA ILE A 151 -13.44 16.29 -30.74
C ILE A 151 -14.28 16.33 -29.46
N VAL A 152 -14.51 15.18 -28.85
CA VAL A 152 -14.93 15.06 -27.45
C VAL A 152 -13.82 14.38 -26.66
N CYS A 153 -13.33 15.02 -25.61
CA CYS A 153 -12.34 14.45 -24.71
C CYS A 153 -12.93 14.36 -23.30
N THR A 154 -12.88 13.17 -22.70
CA THR A 154 -13.26 12.97 -21.30
C THR A 154 -12.07 12.44 -20.53
N ILE A 155 -11.81 13.03 -19.37
CA ILE A 155 -10.70 12.69 -18.51
C ILE A 155 -11.23 12.33 -17.13
N MET A 156 -10.64 11.28 -16.54
CA MET A 156 -10.87 10.88 -15.17
C MET A 156 -9.52 10.76 -14.46
N ALA A 157 -9.31 11.53 -13.41
CA ALA A 157 -8.15 11.49 -12.55
C ALA A 157 -8.55 10.97 -11.17
N PHE A 158 -7.89 9.90 -10.73
CA PHE A 158 -8.10 9.24 -9.46
C PHE A 158 -6.91 9.52 -8.55
N GLY A 159 -7.17 9.98 -7.33
CA GLY A 159 -6.18 10.06 -6.26
C GLY A 159 -6.50 9.02 -5.19
N VAL A 160 -5.65 8.00 -5.09
CA VAL A 160 -5.81 6.90 -4.12
C VAL A 160 -4.72 7.02 -3.05
N CYS A 161 -5.14 7.07 -1.78
CA CYS A 161 -4.27 7.18 -0.64
C CYS A 161 -3.71 5.80 -0.26
N PHE A 162 -2.40 5.75 -0.01
CA PHE A 162 -1.76 4.58 0.58
C PHE A 162 -1.62 4.75 2.10
N TYR A 163 -1.79 3.64 2.83
CA TYR A 163 -1.76 3.55 4.29
C TYR A 163 -0.46 2.94 4.79
#